data_AF-A0AAW0PF39-F1
#
_entry.id   AF-A0AAW0PF39-F1
#
_cell.length_a   1.000
_cell.length_b   1.000
_cell.length_c   1.000
_cell.angle_alpha   90.00
_cell.angle_beta   90.00
_cell.angle_gamma   90.00
#
_symmetry.space_group_name_H-M   'P 1'
#
loop_
_entity.id
_entity.type
_entity.pdbx_description
1 polymer ?
#
loop_
_entity_poly.entity_id
_entity_poly.type
_entity_poly.pdbx_seq_one_letter_code
_entity_poly.pdbx_strand_id
1 'polypeptide(L)'
;MNVTCRRAESERPLLHQNAAPLVHTKYRGEQERDLKAALKGTDPAIPLVFVSGNHDLGNTPTPKTVEQYCRQWGDDYFSFWVGGVLCLVLNSQLFFDASACPQLKEAQETWLEQQLQRASSASPSEPKPKHVLVFQHIPLYLKSPDEEDDYFNLTGKFGSS
;
A
#
# COMPACT_ATOMS: atom_id res chain seq x y z
N MET A 1 -5.86 -11.33 -17.54
CA MET A 1 -6.01 -10.43 -16.38
C MET A 1 -4.99 -9.31 -16.56
N ASN A 2 -5.44 -8.10 -16.84
CA ASN A 2 -4.53 -6.95 -16.97
C ASN A 2 -4.44 -6.26 -15.60
N VAL A 3 -3.53 -6.71 -14.75
CA VAL A 3 -3.05 -5.89 -13.63
C VAL A 3 -2.13 -4.85 -14.27
N THR A 4 -2.64 -3.63 -14.43
CA THR A 4 -1.91 -2.60 -15.19
C THR A 4 -0.88 -1.93 -14.29
N CYS A 5 0.21 -2.62 -13.98
CA CYS A 5 1.40 -1.97 -13.42
C CYS A 5 2.20 -1.37 -14.58
N ARG A 6 2.18 -0.03 -14.73
CA ARG A 6 2.97 0.64 -15.78
C ARG A 6 4.45 0.66 -15.39
N ARG A 7 5.28 0.04 -16.22
CA ARG A 7 6.74 -0.07 -16.10
C ARG A 7 7.40 1.29 -16.43
N ALA A 8 8.36 1.74 -15.62
CA ALA A 8 9.14 2.95 -15.94
C ALA A 8 10.40 2.62 -16.76
N GLU A 9 10.72 3.50 -17.73
CA GLU A 9 11.91 3.45 -18.59
C GLU A 9 13.02 4.38 -18.05
N SER A 10 14.30 4.09 -18.33
CA SER A 10 15.47 4.60 -17.59
C SER A 10 16.57 5.19 -18.48
N GLU A 11 17.25 6.24 -18.01
CA GLU A 11 18.60 6.67 -18.47
C GLU A 11 19.52 7.02 -17.26
N ARG A 12 20.85 6.91 -17.43
CA ARG A 12 21.97 6.96 -16.44
C ARG A 12 22.87 8.22 -16.65
N PRO A 13 23.99 8.49 -15.91
CA PRO A 13 24.39 8.28 -14.48
C PRO A 13 25.13 9.49 -13.80
N LEU A 14 25.40 9.45 -12.47
CA LEU A 14 26.73 9.49 -11.79
C LEU A 14 26.75 9.99 -10.31
N LEU A 15 27.70 9.45 -9.54
CA LEU A 15 27.91 9.37 -8.08
C LEU A 15 28.18 10.68 -7.30
N HIS A 16 27.68 10.76 -6.04
CA HIS A 16 28.51 11.01 -4.82
C HIS A 16 27.73 10.83 -3.48
N GLN A 17 28.36 10.15 -2.51
CA GLN A 17 27.83 9.93 -1.15
C GLN A 17 28.19 11.07 -0.18
N ASN A 18 27.37 11.22 0.89
CA ASN A 18 27.57 11.93 2.16
C ASN A 18 26.21 12.16 2.89
N ALA A 19 26.28 12.29 4.23
CA ALA A 19 25.34 11.76 5.25
C ALA A 19 24.43 12.79 5.99
N ALA A 20 23.55 12.27 6.89
CA ALA A 20 22.72 12.92 7.96
C ALA A 20 21.17 12.92 7.72
N PRO A 21 20.32 13.01 8.79
CA PRO A 21 19.14 12.17 9.03
C PRO A 21 17.88 12.58 8.24
N LEU A 22 17.86 12.19 6.96
CA LEU A 22 16.68 12.11 6.08
C LEU A 22 16.79 10.84 5.23
N VAL A 23 17.13 9.72 5.88
CA VAL A 23 17.88 8.60 5.27
C VAL A 23 17.16 7.86 4.13
N HIS A 24 15.88 8.13 3.86
CA HIS A 24 15.17 7.48 2.75
C HIS A 24 14.97 8.32 1.49
N THR A 25 15.30 9.62 1.48
CA THR A 25 15.04 10.44 0.28
C THR A 25 16.19 10.45 -0.71
N LYS A 26 17.44 10.42 -0.23
CA LYS A 26 18.64 10.62 -1.06
C LYS A 26 18.79 9.56 -2.16
N TYR A 27 18.52 8.30 -1.83
CA TYR A 27 18.70 7.19 -2.76
C TYR A 27 17.37 6.67 -3.31
N ARG A 28 16.23 7.30 -2.98
CA ARG A 28 14.90 6.81 -3.39
C ARG A 28 14.82 6.57 -4.89
N GLY A 29 15.17 7.56 -5.70
CA GLY A 29 15.09 7.41 -7.16
C GLY A 29 16.00 6.31 -7.72
N GLU A 30 17.16 6.09 -7.10
CA GLU A 30 18.07 5.01 -7.49
C GLU A 30 17.53 3.64 -7.07
N GLN A 31 17.00 3.53 -5.84
CA GLN A 31 16.37 2.32 -5.33
C GLN A 31 15.14 1.93 -6.16
N GLU A 32 14.27 2.90 -6.47
CA GLU A 32 13.10 2.69 -7.32
C GLU A 32 13.50 2.21 -8.72
N ARG A 33 14.50 2.85 -9.34
CA ARG A 33 15.00 2.49 -10.67
C ARG A 33 15.62 1.09 -10.65
N ASP A 34 16.46 0.79 -9.67
CA ASP A 34 17.17 -0.48 -9.58
C ASP A 34 16.19 -1.63 -9.27
N LEU A 35 15.20 -1.41 -8.40
CA LEU A 35 14.12 -2.37 -8.17
C LEU A 35 13.29 -2.60 -9.43
N LYS A 36 12.87 -1.53 -10.13
CA LYS A 36 12.16 -1.64 -11.40
C LYS A 36 12.99 -2.39 -12.44
N ALA A 37 14.30 -2.16 -12.49
CA ALA A 37 15.24 -2.87 -13.37
C ALA A 37 15.34 -4.36 -13.02
N ALA A 38 15.42 -4.72 -11.74
CA ALA A 38 15.45 -6.12 -11.31
C ALA A 38 14.15 -6.85 -11.67
N LEU A 39 13.00 -6.20 -11.45
CA LEU A 39 11.68 -6.73 -11.79
C LEU A 39 11.44 -6.81 -13.31
N LYS A 40 12.32 -6.23 -14.14
CA LYS A 40 12.20 -6.33 -15.59
C LYS A 40 12.31 -7.75 -16.12
N GLY A 41 13.06 -8.60 -15.42
CA GLY A 41 13.29 -9.99 -15.79
C GLY A 41 12.21 -10.97 -15.32
N THR A 42 11.23 -10.51 -14.54
CA THR A 42 10.11 -11.36 -14.11
C THR A 42 9.24 -11.74 -15.32
N ASP A 43 8.81 -13.01 -15.36
CA ASP A 43 7.87 -13.49 -16.38
C ASP A 43 6.59 -12.61 -16.38
N PRO A 44 6.20 -12.02 -17.53
CA PRO A 44 5.00 -11.19 -17.61
C PRO A 44 3.69 -11.89 -17.20
N ALA A 45 3.65 -13.22 -17.20
CA ALA A 45 2.52 -14.00 -16.73
C ALA A 45 2.38 -14.01 -15.20
N ILE A 46 3.41 -13.59 -14.45
CA ILE A 46 3.40 -13.50 -12.99
C ILE A 46 3.02 -12.08 -12.58
N PRO A 47 1.82 -11.85 -12.00
CA PRO A 47 1.40 -10.53 -11.54
C PRO A 47 2.25 -10.06 -10.36
N LEU A 48 2.62 -8.78 -10.36
CA LEU A 48 3.29 -8.13 -9.24
C LEU A 48 2.27 -7.27 -8.48
N VAL A 49 2.28 -7.39 -7.16
CA VAL A 49 1.43 -6.62 -6.24
C VAL A 49 2.36 -5.84 -5.32
N PHE A 50 2.22 -4.52 -5.30
CA PHE A 50 3.00 -3.62 -4.46
C PHE A 50 2.15 -3.13 -3.29
N VAL A 51 2.75 -3.08 -2.10
CA VAL A 51 2.13 -2.63 -0.86
C VAL A 51 2.96 -1.47 -0.35
N SER A 52 2.34 -0.32 -0.14
CA SER A 52 3.05 0.89 0.30
C SER A 52 3.41 0.83 1.78
N GLY A 53 4.57 1.37 2.13
CA GLY A 53 5.02 1.55 3.52
C GLY A 53 5.46 2.97 3.86
N ASN A 54 5.83 3.19 5.12
CA ASN A 54 6.32 4.47 5.63
C ASN A 54 7.57 4.96 4.87
N HIS A 55 8.38 4.05 4.33
CA HIS A 55 9.56 4.40 3.53
C HIS A 55 9.21 4.91 2.13
N ASP A 56 8.01 4.64 1.63
CA ASP A 56 7.48 5.11 0.36
C ASP A 56 6.70 6.41 0.50
N LEU A 57 5.95 6.56 1.60
CA LEU A 57 5.01 7.68 1.79
C LEU A 57 5.46 8.72 2.82
N GLY A 58 6.46 8.39 3.64
CA GLY A 58 6.79 9.09 4.88
C GLY A 58 6.01 8.55 6.08
N ASN A 59 6.47 8.82 7.30
CA ASN A 59 5.74 8.45 8.52
C ASN A 59 4.39 9.19 8.64
N THR A 60 4.31 10.41 8.10
CA THR A 60 3.10 11.22 8.00
C THR A 60 2.85 11.51 6.51
N PRO A 61 2.04 10.71 5.79
CA PRO A 61 1.77 10.92 4.39
C PRO A 61 1.11 12.28 4.15
N THR A 62 1.40 12.84 2.98
CA THR A 62 0.76 14.05 2.46
C THR A 62 0.12 13.71 1.12
N PRO A 63 -0.80 14.54 0.59
CA PRO A 63 -1.38 14.27 -0.73
C PRO A 63 -0.30 14.15 -1.82
N LYS A 64 0.78 14.92 -1.68
CA LYS A 64 1.92 14.89 -2.59
C LYS A 64 2.71 13.58 -2.51
N THR A 65 2.96 13.04 -1.32
CA THR A 65 3.73 11.79 -1.20
C THR A 65 2.92 10.58 -1.66
N VAL A 66 1.61 10.57 -1.42
CA VAL A 66 0.67 9.58 -1.97
C VAL A 66 0.64 9.67 -3.50
N GLU A 67 0.46 10.86 -4.07
CA GLU A 67 0.47 11.04 -5.52
C GLU A 67 1.80 10.58 -6.15
N GLN A 68 2.93 10.88 -5.51
CA GLN A 68 4.24 10.42 -5.97
C GLN A 68 4.36 8.90 -5.97
N TYR A 69 3.88 8.22 -4.92
CA TYR A 69 3.81 6.77 -4.89
C TYR A 69 2.95 6.24 -6.05
N CYS A 70 1.75 6.79 -6.23
CA CYS A 70 0.83 6.32 -7.25
C CYS A 70 1.38 6.46 -8.67
N ARG A 71 2.10 7.56 -8.94
CA ARG A 71 2.80 7.76 -10.22
C ARG A 71 3.90 6.72 -10.47
N GLN A 72 4.57 6.24 -9.42
CA GLN A 72 5.69 5.31 -9.56
C GLN A 72 5.27 3.84 -9.56
N TRP A 73 4.23 3.48 -8.80
CA TRP A 73 3.91 2.09 -8.47
C TRP A 73 2.47 1.68 -8.80
N GLY A 74 1.59 2.64 -9.11
CA GLY A 74 0.15 2.43 -9.24
C GLY A 74 -0.59 2.71 -7.93
N ASP A 75 -1.90 2.44 -7.92
CA ASP A 75 -2.80 2.77 -6.80
C ASP A 75 -2.26 2.32 -5.44
N ASP A 76 -2.40 3.16 -4.42
CA ASP A 76 -1.89 2.94 -3.06
C ASP A 76 -2.78 2.01 -2.21
N TYR A 77 -4.05 1.89 -2.59
CA TYR A 77 -4.96 0.85 -2.12
C TYR A 77 -5.85 0.36 -3.26
N PHE A 78 -6.14 -0.94 -3.30
CA PHE A 78 -6.97 -1.56 -4.34
C PHE A 78 -7.39 -2.97 -3.95
N SER A 79 -8.29 -3.57 -4.73
CA SER A 79 -8.70 -4.97 -4.56
C SER A 79 -8.56 -5.76 -5.85
N PHE A 80 -8.35 -7.06 -5.71
CA PHE A 80 -8.31 -7.99 -6.83
C PHE A 80 -8.76 -9.39 -6.41
N TRP A 81 -9.15 -10.20 -7.39
CA TRP A 81 -9.64 -11.56 -7.16
C TRP A 81 -8.67 -12.60 -7.71
N VAL A 82 -8.41 -13.65 -6.94
CA VAL A 82 -7.65 -14.84 -7.39
C VAL A 82 -8.33 -16.10 -6.87
N GLY A 83 -8.81 -16.97 -7.76
CA GLY A 83 -9.34 -18.28 -7.37
C GLY A 83 -10.52 -18.25 -6.37
N GLY A 84 -11.33 -17.19 -6.37
CA GLY A 84 -12.42 -16.99 -5.41
C GLY A 84 -11.99 -16.38 -4.07
N VAL A 85 -10.73 -15.94 -3.95
CA VAL A 85 -10.22 -15.12 -2.85
C VAL A 85 -10.27 -13.66 -3.24
N LEU A 86 -10.81 -12.82 -2.36
CA LEU A 86 -10.75 -11.36 -2.47
C LEU A 86 -9.50 -10.88 -1.73
N CYS A 87 -8.58 -10.26 -2.44
CA CYS A 87 -7.38 -9.65 -1.88
C CYS A 87 -7.59 -8.13 -1.79
N LEU A 88 -7.35 -7.55 -0.62
CA LEU A 88 -7.42 -6.11 -0.33
C LEU A 88 -6.01 -5.62 -0.01
N VAL A 89 -5.51 -4.65 -0.77
CA VAL A 89 -4.23 -3.98 -0.51
C VAL A 89 -4.54 -2.63 0.09
N LEU A 90 -3.95 -2.33 1.25
CA LEU A 90 -4.18 -1.10 1.99
C LEU A 90 -2.92 -0.25 2.04
N ASN A 91 -3.07 1.07 1.93
CA ASN A 91 -2.07 2.01 2.40
C ASN A 91 -2.24 2.14 3.92
N SER A 92 -1.55 1.28 4.67
CA SER A 92 -1.66 1.27 6.13
C SER A 92 -1.10 2.51 6.80
N GLN A 93 -0.27 3.30 6.10
CA GLN A 93 0.30 4.52 6.66
C GLN A 93 -0.77 5.58 6.94
N LEU A 94 -1.87 5.59 6.17
CA LEU A 94 -3.01 6.47 6.42
C LEU A 94 -3.76 6.12 7.70
N PHE A 95 -3.73 4.86 8.15
CA PHE A 95 -4.31 4.47 9.44
C PHE A 95 -3.40 4.80 10.62
N PHE A 96 -2.08 4.88 10.38
CA PHE A 96 -1.10 5.21 11.41
C PHE A 96 -1.04 6.72 11.68
N ASP A 97 -0.84 7.54 10.65
CA ASP A 97 -0.83 9.01 10.80
C ASP A 97 -1.21 9.70 9.49
N ALA A 98 -2.50 9.98 9.31
CA ALA A 98 -3.01 10.80 8.19
C ALA A 98 -3.23 12.27 8.56
N SER A 99 -2.57 12.80 9.61
CA SER A 99 -2.81 14.18 10.08
C SER A 99 -2.62 15.25 8.99
N ALA A 100 -1.75 15.00 8.00
CA ALA A 100 -1.53 15.91 6.87
C ALA A 100 -2.39 15.62 5.63
N CYS A 101 -3.22 14.56 5.64
CA CYS A 101 -4.14 14.22 4.54
C CYS A 101 -5.40 13.44 5.00
N PRO A 102 -6.18 13.94 5.96
CA PRO A 102 -7.29 13.18 6.56
C PRO A 102 -8.35 12.74 5.54
N GLN A 103 -8.54 13.50 4.46
CA GLN A 103 -9.51 13.16 3.41
C GLN A 103 -9.11 11.90 2.63
N LEU A 104 -7.80 11.60 2.50
CA LEU A 104 -7.33 10.38 1.85
C LEU A 104 -7.57 9.15 2.73
N LYS A 105 -7.39 9.30 4.05
CA LYS A 105 -7.77 8.26 5.02
C LYS A 105 -9.27 7.96 4.95
N GLU A 106 -10.11 9.00 4.99
CA GLU A 106 -11.58 8.86 4.92
C GLU A 106 -12.02 8.16 3.62
N ALA A 107 -11.39 8.52 2.49
CA ALA A 107 -11.67 7.87 1.21
C ALA A 107 -11.31 6.37 1.22
N GLN A 108 -10.15 6.00 1.80
CA GLN A 108 -9.76 4.60 1.93
C GLN A 108 -10.66 3.84 2.91
N GLU A 109 -11.06 4.45 4.02
CA GLU A 109 -12.01 3.85 4.99
C GLU A 109 -13.36 3.56 4.35
N THR A 110 -13.93 4.56 3.68
CA THR A 110 -15.19 4.43 2.94
C THR A 110 -15.10 3.32 1.89
N TRP A 111 -14.00 3.27 1.14
CA TRP A 111 -13.78 2.21 0.15
C TRP A 111 -13.67 0.82 0.81
N LEU A 112 -12.93 0.71 1.92
CA LEU A 112 -12.71 -0.55 2.62
C LEU A 112 -14.02 -1.09 3.18
N GLU A 113 -14.84 -0.25 3.80
CA GLU A 113 -16.17 -0.61 4.29
C GLU A 113 -17.04 -1.16 3.15
N GLN A 114 -17.04 -0.52 1.99
CA GLN A 114 -17.77 -1.00 0.82
C GLN A 114 -17.27 -2.36 0.34
N GLN A 115 -15.95 -2.61 0.32
CA GLN A 115 -15.41 -3.92 -0.07
C GLN A 115 -15.85 -5.01 0.92
N LEU A 116 -15.81 -4.73 2.22
CA LEU A 116 -16.20 -5.67 3.28
C LEU A 116 -17.72 -5.94 3.28
N GLN A 117 -18.54 -4.91 3.03
CA GLN A 117 -19.99 -5.07 2.88
C GLN A 117 -20.33 -5.94 1.67
N ARG A 118 -19.65 -5.73 0.54
CA ARG A 118 -19.82 -6.58 -0.66
C ARG A 118 -19.38 -8.02 -0.41
N ALA A 119 -18.25 -8.21 0.26
CA ALA A 119 -17.73 -9.54 0.60
C ALA A 119 -18.66 -10.33 1.56
N SER A 120 -19.39 -9.62 2.43
CA SER A 120 -20.32 -10.23 3.38
C SER A 120 -21.73 -10.44 2.81
N SER A 121 -22.13 -9.66 1.80
CA SER A 121 -23.45 -9.73 1.19
C SER A 121 -23.59 -10.93 0.25
N ALA A 122 -24.59 -11.77 0.48
CA ALA A 122 -25.00 -12.81 -0.47
C ALA A 122 -25.92 -12.18 -1.53
N SER A 123 -25.36 -11.43 -2.47
CA SER A 123 -26.13 -10.93 -3.62
C SER A 123 -26.13 -11.95 -4.75
N PRO A 124 -27.26 -12.18 -5.46
CA PRO A 124 -27.30 -13.01 -6.66
C PRO A 124 -26.36 -12.53 -7.78
N SER A 125 -26.00 -11.25 -7.77
CA SER A 125 -25.16 -10.61 -8.79
C SER A 125 -23.67 -10.52 -8.43
N GLU A 126 -23.27 -10.83 -7.19
CA GLU A 126 -21.86 -10.75 -6.77
C GLU A 126 -21.40 -12.07 -6.14
N PRO A 127 -20.29 -12.67 -6.64
CA PRO A 127 -19.78 -13.90 -6.07
C PRO A 127 -19.23 -13.64 -4.66
N LYS A 128 -19.71 -14.43 -3.69
CA LYS A 128 -19.18 -14.39 -2.32
C LYS A 128 -17.74 -14.93 -2.29
N PRO A 129 -16.77 -14.23 -1.70
CA PRO A 129 -15.41 -14.74 -1.58
C PRO A 129 -15.38 -15.95 -0.64
N LYS A 130 -14.54 -16.93 -0.99
CA LYS A 130 -14.21 -18.05 -0.10
C LYS A 130 -13.36 -17.56 1.09
N HIS A 131 -12.44 -16.63 0.80
CA HIS A 131 -11.57 -15.98 1.77
C HIS A 131 -11.38 -14.52 1.39
N VAL A 132 -11.16 -13.68 2.42
CA VAL A 132 -10.68 -12.30 2.26
C VAL A 132 -9.27 -12.26 2.83
N LEU A 133 -8.32 -11.75 2.05
CA LEU A 133 -6.93 -11.54 2.47
C LEU A 133 -6.63 -10.04 2.43
N VAL A 134 -5.96 -9.54 3.46
CA VAL A 134 -5.55 -8.14 3.57
C VAL A 134 -4.04 -8.06 3.54
N PHE A 135 -3.51 -7.20 2.66
CA PHE A 135 -2.09 -6.91 2.51
C PHE A 135 -1.84 -5.48 3.00
N GLN A 136 -0.88 -5.33 3.91
CA GLN A 136 -0.50 -4.05 4.49
C GLN A 136 0.95 -4.10 5.01
N HIS A 137 1.56 -2.92 5.18
CA HIS A 137 2.93 -2.78 5.66
C HIS A 137 3.02 -2.73 7.19
N ILE A 138 2.11 -2.01 7.84
CA ILE A 138 2.06 -1.91 9.31
C ILE A 138 1.17 -3.03 9.83
N PRO A 139 1.66 -3.90 10.73
CA PRO A 139 0.84 -4.96 11.31
C PRO A 139 -0.23 -4.37 12.24
N LEU A 140 -1.35 -5.08 12.39
CA LEU A 140 -2.40 -4.69 13.35
C LEU A 140 -1.91 -4.79 14.80
N TYR A 141 -1.09 -5.80 15.08
CA TYR A 141 -0.46 -6.04 16.37
C TYR A 141 0.85 -6.83 16.16
N LEU A 142 1.80 -6.66 17.06
CA LEU A 142 3.08 -7.35 17.12
C LEU A 142 3.02 -8.60 17.99
N LYS A 143 2.35 -8.53 19.14
CA LYS A 143 2.32 -9.60 20.14
C LYS A 143 0.91 -10.06 20.44
N SER A 144 -0.03 -9.14 20.65
CA SER A 144 -1.42 -9.48 20.97
C SER A 144 -2.40 -8.42 20.49
N PRO A 145 -3.65 -8.80 20.15
CA PRO A 145 -4.69 -7.83 19.77
C PRO A 145 -4.98 -6.76 20.83
N ASP A 146 -4.74 -7.07 22.10
CA ASP A 146 -4.98 -6.17 23.25
C ASP A 146 -3.71 -5.40 23.68
N GLU A 147 -2.65 -5.37 22.85
CA GLU A 147 -1.44 -4.63 23.19
C GLU A 147 -1.62 -3.12 23.06
N GLU A 148 -0.76 -2.36 23.75
CA GLU A 148 -0.77 -0.90 23.63
C GLU A 148 -0.26 -0.44 22.26
N ASP A 149 -0.74 0.74 21.84
CA ASP A 149 -0.32 1.38 20.60
C ASP A 149 1.18 1.74 20.66
N ASP A 150 1.94 1.32 19.65
CA ASP A 150 3.38 1.56 19.49
C ASP A 150 3.69 1.96 18.03
N TYR A 151 4.91 2.41 17.76
CA TYR A 151 5.37 2.82 16.43
C TYR A 151 5.21 1.73 15.35
N PHE A 152 5.13 0.47 15.77
CA PHE A 152 5.17 -0.70 14.91
C PHE A 152 3.81 -1.38 14.71
N ASN A 153 2.72 -0.89 15.31
CA ASN A 153 1.38 -1.47 15.14
C ASN A 153 0.32 -0.41 14.79
N LEU A 154 -0.86 -0.86 14.37
CA LEU A 154 -2.03 0.00 14.13
C LEU A 154 -2.91 0.01 15.38
N THR A 155 -3.49 1.17 15.69
CA THR A 155 -4.34 1.32 16.86
C THR A 155 -5.59 0.43 16.80
N GLY A 156 -5.99 -0.15 17.92
CA GLY A 156 -7.20 -0.99 18.02
C GLY A 156 -8.54 -0.23 17.86
N LYS A 157 -8.53 1.09 17.60
CA LYS A 157 -9.74 1.91 17.48
C LYS A 157 -10.24 1.99 16.03
N PHE A 158 -10.64 0.85 15.47
CA PHE A 158 -11.45 0.84 14.26
C PHE A 158 -12.90 1.16 14.64
N GLY A 159 -13.36 2.39 14.35
CA GLY A 159 -14.78 2.77 14.44
C GLY A 159 -15.25 3.32 15.79
N SER A 160 -14.85 4.54 16.13
CA SER A 160 -15.60 5.36 17.09
C SER A 160 -15.72 6.80 16.62
N SER A 161 -16.80 7.09 15.89
CA SER A 161 -17.48 8.38 15.84
C SER A 161 -18.92 8.16 15.43
#